data_AF-A0A821VSY3-F1
#
_entry.id   AF-A0A821VSY3-F1
#
_cell.length_a   1.000
_cell.length_b   1.000
_cell.length_c   1.000
_cell.angle_alpha   90.00
_cell.angle_beta   90.00
_cell.angle_gamma   90.00
#
_symmetry.space_group_name_H-M   'P 1'
#
loop_
_entity.id
_entity.type
_entity.pdbx_description
1 polymer ?
#
loop_
_entity_poly.entity_id
_entity_poly.type
_entity_poly.pdbx_seq_one_letter_code
_entity_poly.pdbx_strand_id
1 'polypeptide(L)' 'MGSAFTQVLANIYMLEWEQDLIAYQASKNEIYGRYIDDIFMTTNQSIDEMKNILDR' A
#
# COMPACT_ATOMS: atom_id res chain seq x y z
N MET A 1 10.09 7.53 -18.03
CA MET A 1 9.51 6.17 -18.12
C MET A 1 10.61 5.19 -18.48
N GLY A 2 10.78 4.15 -17.65
CA GLY A 2 11.71 3.04 -17.89
C GLY A 2 11.11 1.96 -18.78
N SER A 3 11.91 0.98 -19.17
CA SER A 3 11.47 -0.16 -19.99
C SER A 3 10.37 -0.96 -19.28
N ALA A 4 9.58 -1.74 -20.04
CA ALA A 4 8.60 -2.66 -19.47
C ALA A 4 9.22 -3.60 -18.41
N PHE A 5 10.49 -3.97 -18.59
CA PHE A 5 11.25 -4.75 -17.63
C PHE A 5 11.42 -4.03 -16.28
N THR A 6 11.77 -2.74 -16.29
CA THR A 6 11.89 -1.93 -15.07
C THR A 6 10.56 -1.83 -14.32
N GLN A 7 9.43 -1.72 -15.02
CA GLN A 7 8.10 -1.70 -14.39
C GLN A 7 7.77 -3.04 -13.72
N VAL A 8 8.13 -4.17 -14.34
CA VAL A 8 7.96 -5.50 -13.73
C VAL A 8 8.80 -5.64 -12.47
N LEU A 9 10.07 -5.20 -12.50
CA LEU A 9 10.93 -5.21 -11.32
C LEU A 9 10.37 -4.35 -10.19
N ALA A 10 9.88 -3.15 -10.50
CA ALA A 10 9.23 -2.29 -9.53
C ALA A 10 7.99 -2.96 -8.93
N ASN A 11 7.16 -3.61 -9.75
CA ASN A 11 5.99 -4.33 -9.26
C ASN A 11 6.32 -5.51 -8.35
N ILE A 12 7.37 -6.29 -8.66
CA ILE A 12 7.83 -7.38 -7.80
C ILE A 12 8.30 -6.84 -6.46
N TYR A 13 9.14 -5.80 -6.48
CA TYR A 13 9.67 -5.18 -5.27
C TYR A 13 8.55 -4.59 -4.40
N MET A 14 7.63 -3.83 -5.01
CA MET A 14 6.49 -3.25 -4.30
C MET A 14 5.56 -4.32 -3.74
N LEU A 15 5.36 -5.45 -4.45
CA LEU A 15 4.53 -6.55 -3.98
C LEU A 15 5.08 -7.20 -2.71
N GLU A 16 6.39 -7.36 -2.60
CA GLU A 16 7.03 -7.88 -1.39
C GLU A 16 6.88 -6.89 -0.22
N TRP A 17 7.06 -5.60 -0.48
CA TRP A 17 6.97 -4.55 0.53
C TRP A 17 5.53 -4.34 1.03
N GLU A 18 4.52 -4.42 0.15
CA GLU A 18 3.11 -4.10 0.49
C GLU A 18 2.36 -5.21 1.24
N GLN A 19 2.95 -6.40 1.44
CA GLN A 19 2.26 -7.54 2.08
C GLN A 19 1.71 -7.22 3.47
N ASP A 20 2.52 -6.59 4.32
CA ASP A 20 2.12 -6.26 5.69
C ASP A 20 0.97 -5.25 5.71
N LEU A 21 1.00 -4.30 4.78
CA LEU A 21 -0.03 -3.28 4.62
C LEU A 21 -1.34 -3.87 4.09
N ILE A 22 -1.27 -4.77 3.10
CA ILE A 22 -2.43 -5.52 2.61
C ILE A 22 -3.05 -6.34 3.73
N ALA A 23 -2.24 -7.08 4.49
CA ALA A 23 -2.70 -7.90 5.61
C ALA A 23 -3.37 -7.06 6.70
N TYR A 24 -2.79 -5.90 7.01
CA TYR A 24 -3.36 -4.94 7.95
C TYR A 24 -4.75 -4.46 7.50
N GLN A 25 -4.87 -3.97 6.27
CA GLN A 25 -6.15 -3.50 5.71
C GLN A 25 -7.20 -4.62 5.70
N ALA A 26 -6.81 -5.82 5.28
CA ALA A 26 -7.69 -7.00 5.29
C ALA A 26 -8.19 -7.33 6.71
N SER A 27 -7.33 -7.24 7.73
CA SER A 27 -7.72 -7.49 9.13
C SER A 27 -8.75 -6.49 9.67
N LYS A 28 -8.84 -5.31 9.06
CA LYS A 28 -9.75 -4.22 9.43
C LYS A 28 -10.99 -4.13 8.53
N ASN A 29 -11.12 -5.03 7.56
CA ASN A 29 -12.15 -4.94 6.52
C ASN A 29 -12.11 -3.60 5.76
N GLU A 30 -10.88 -3.12 5.50
CA GLU A 30 -10.57 -1.89 4.80
C GLU A 30 -10.02 -2.18 3.40
N ILE A 31 -10.02 -1.18 2.53
CA ILE A 31 -9.60 -1.33 1.13
C ILE A 31 -8.13 -0.92 1.01
N TYR A 32 -7.38 -1.72 0.26
CA TYR A 32 -6.06 -1.41 -0.26
C TYR A 32 -6.09 -1.42 -1.78
N GLY A 33 -5.46 -0.44 -2.41
CA GLY A 33 -5.22 -0.46 -3.85
C GLY A 33 -3.94 0.26 -4.22
N ARG A 34 -3.33 -0.21 -5.31
CA ARG A 34 -2.12 0.39 -5.89
C ARG A 34 -2.27 0.51 -7.40
N TYR A 35 -1.82 1.63 -7.94
CA TYR A 35 -1.68 1.86 -9.36
C TYR A 35 -0.25 2.32 -9.67
N ILE A 36 0.58 1.39 -10.14
CA ILE A 36 2.00 1.58 -10.40
C ILE A 36 2.71 2.04 -9.12
N ASP A 37 2.90 3.35 -8.94
CA ASP A 37 3.61 3.96 -7.82
C ASP A 37 2.64 4.68 -6.84
N ASP A 38 1.36 4.80 -7.19
CA ASP A 38 0.35 5.45 -6.37
C ASP A 38 -0.40 4.43 -5.50
N ILE A 39 -0.39 4.63 -4.18
CA ILE A 39 -1.11 3.79 -3.22
C ILE A 39 -2.31 4.57 -2.66
N PHE A 40 -3.46 3.90 -2.57
CA PHE A 40 -4.66 4.43 -1.96
C PHE A 40 -5.30 3.41 -1.02
N MET A 41 -5.84 3.92 0.09
CA MET A 41 -6.36 3.11 1.17
C MET A 41 -7.58 3.79 1.78
N THR A 42 -8.52 2.99 2.29
CA THR A 42 -9.59 3.50 3.15
C THR A 42 -9.28 3.18 4.60
N THR A 43 -9.78 3.99 5.54
CA THR A 43 -9.76 3.61 6.94
C THR A 43 -11.06 3.97 7.63
N ASN A 44 -11.51 3.10 8.54
CA ASN A 44 -12.60 3.37 9.47
C ASN A 44 -12.08 3.91 10.81
N GLN A 45 -10.75 4.08 10.93
CA GLN A 45 -10.10 4.55 12.14
C GLN A 45 -10.20 6.06 12.28
N SER A 46 -9.95 6.53 13.49
CA SER A 46 -9.89 7.96 13.75
C SER A 46 -8.69 8.60 13.04
N ILE A 47 -8.78 9.91 12.80
CA ILE A 47 -7.70 10.69 12.19
C ILE A 47 -6.40 10.59 13.03
N ASP A 48 -6.52 10.48 14.35
CA ASP A 48 -5.36 10.40 15.24
C ASP A 48 -4.64 9.05 15.12
N GLU A 49 -5.39 7.96 14.98
CA GLU A 49 -4.83 6.63 14.70
C GLU A 49 -4.19 6.57 13.31
N MET A 50 -4.82 7.20 12.31
CA MET A 50 -4.30 7.27 10.95
C MET A 50 -2.94 7.99 10.88
N LYS A 51 -2.76 9.08 11.63
CA LYS A 51 -1.48 9.79 11.72
C LYS A 51 -0.37 8.91 12.29
N ASN A 52 -0.67 8.14 13.33
CA ASN A 52 0.32 7.21 13.91
C ASN A 52 0.79 6.13 12.94
N ILE A 53 -0.06 5.76 11.96
CA ILE A 53 0.29 4.79 10.91
C ILE A 53 1.17 5.46 9.84
N LEU A 54 0.86 6.71 9.46
CA LEU A 54 1.60 7.45 8.43
C LEU A 54 2.95 8.01 8.91
N ASP A 55 3.09 8.27 10.20
CA ASP A 55 4.31 8.81 10.82
C ASP A 55 5.31 7.71 11.23
N ARG A 56 5.02 6.43 10.94
CA ARG A 56 5.87 5.27 11.22
C ARG A 56 6.75 4.90 10.04
#